data_AF-A0A8D9DQR2-F1
#
_entry.id   AF-A0A8D9DQR2-F1
#
_cell.length_a   1.000
_cell.length_b   1.000
_cell.length_c   1.000
_cell.angle_alpha   90.00
_cell.angle_beta   90.00
_cell.angle_gamma   90.00
#
_symmetry.space_group_name_H-M   'P 1'
#
loop_
_entity.id
_entity.type
_entity.pdbx_description
1 polymer ?
#
loop_
_entity_poly.entity_id
_entity_poly.type
_entity_poly.pdbx_seq_one_letter_code
_entity_poly.pdbx_strand_id
1 'polypeptide(L)'
;MDLKLCHNISTFNIKHLVNLKYIYCKNSTINDATINNFPVSLLSINLEGCNQIATFSIHHLVNLKVISCGYSTINDASINDFPVSLELINLIGCQNFDIQYSTLGELEND
;
A
#
# COMPACT_ATOMS: atom_id res chain seq x y z
N MET A 1 12.33 -2.34 5.72
CA MET A 1 12.98 -2.83 4.48
C MET A 1 12.81 -1.78 3.42
N ASP A 2 13.90 -1.28 2.85
CA ASP A 2 13.85 -0.30 1.76
C ASP A 2 14.02 -1.03 0.43
N LEU A 3 13.02 -0.91 -0.43
CA LEU A 3 12.89 -1.52 -1.76
C LEU A 3 12.48 -0.47 -2.78
N LYS A 4 12.81 0.81 -2.56
CA LYS A 4 12.47 1.89 -3.51
C LYS A 4 13.16 1.67 -4.85
N LEU A 5 12.53 2.10 -5.94
CA LEU A 5 13.06 2.03 -7.31
C LEU A 5 13.45 0.61 -7.78
N CYS A 6 12.86 -0.43 -7.17
CA CYS A 6 13.15 -1.81 -7.51
C CYS A 6 12.18 -2.30 -8.60
N HIS A 7 12.71 -2.69 -9.76
CA HIS A 7 11.89 -3.05 -10.94
C HIS A 7 11.56 -4.55 -11.06
N ASN A 8 12.02 -5.38 -10.12
CA ASN A 8 11.93 -6.83 -10.24
C ASN A 8 11.51 -7.49 -8.92
N ILE A 9 10.47 -6.94 -8.26
CA ILE A 9 10.02 -7.41 -6.95
C ILE A 9 8.74 -8.24 -6.97
N SER A 10 8.16 -8.46 -8.14
CA SER A 10 6.90 -9.18 -8.39
C SER A 10 6.86 -10.65 -7.93
N THR A 11 8.01 -11.21 -7.55
CA THR A 11 8.15 -12.59 -7.05
C THR A 11 8.70 -12.66 -5.62
N PHE A 12 8.92 -11.52 -4.95
CA PHE A 12 9.46 -11.53 -3.60
C PHE A 12 8.47 -12.18 -2.62
N ASN A 13 9.00 -13.10 -1.83
CA ASN A 13 8.30 -13.68 -0.70
C ASN A 13 9.04 -13.34 0.58
N ILE A 14 8.47 -12.42 1.34
CA ILE A 14 9.02 -11.92 2.60
C ILE A 14 8.14 -12.29 3.81
N LYS A 15 7.24 -13.25 3.63
CA LYS A 15 6.30 -13.68 4.68
C LYS A 15 7.00 -14.25 5.91
N HIS A 16 8.21 -14.77 5.71
CA HIS A 16 9.09 -15.31 6.76
C HIS A 16 9.75 -14.21 7.63
N LEU A 17 9.70 -12.94 7.21
CA LEU A 17 10.26 -11.82 7.98
C LEU A 17 9.29 -11.38 9.08
N VAL A 18 9.04 -12.25 10.06
CA VAL A 18 8.01 -12.11 11.11
C VAL A 18 8.18 -10.90 12.04
N ASN A 19 9.33 -10.24 12.01
CA ASN A 19 9.60 -9.02 12.78
C ASN A 19 9.61 -7.75 11.90
N LEU A 20 9.34 -7.87 10.60
CA LEU A 20 9.35 -6.73 9.69
C LEU A 20 8.16 -5.82 10.00
N LYS A 21 8.45 -4.56 10.33
CA LYS A 21 7.44 -3.55 10.71
C LYS A 21 7.16 -2.51 9.62
N TYR A 22 8.16 -2.22 8.79
CA TYR A 22 8.12 -1.14 7.81
C TYR A 22 8.63 -1.64 6.46
N ILE A 23 7.93 -1.31 5.38
CA ILE A 23 8.39 -1.57 4.02
C ILE A 23 8.17 -0.34 3.13
N TYR A 24 9.19 0.00 2.34
CA TYR A 24 9.15 1.14 1.42
C TYR A 24 9.41 0.65 0.00
N CYS A 25 8.39 0.69 -0.85
CA CYS A 25 8.43 0.25 -2.24
C CYS A 25 8.18 1.41 -3.22
N LYS A 26 8.44 2.66 -2.81
CA LYS A 26 8.17 3.84 -3.64
C LYS A 26 8.81 3.70 -5.03
N ASN A 27 8.02 3.98 -6.08
CA ASN A 27 8.41 3.89 -7.49
C ASN A 27 8.94 2.50 -7.90
N SER A 28 8.46 1.43 -7.27
CA SER A 28 8.86 0.06 -7.59
C SER A 28 7.81 -0.68 -8.40
N THR A 29 8.26 -1.71 -9.12
CA THR A 29 7.40 -2.63 -9.86
C THR A 29 6.96 -3.77 -8.94
N ILE A 30 5.78 -3.60 -8.36
CA ILE A 30 5.15 -4.57 -7.44
C ILE A 30 3.79 -5.02 -8.01
N ASN A 31 3.37 -6.24 -7.66
CA ASN A 31 2.08 -6.79 -8.00
C ASN A 31 1.34 -7.28 -6.73
N ASP A 32 0.06 -7.60 -6.89
CA ASP A 32 -0.80 -8.02 -5.78
C ASP A 32 -0.32 -9.32 -5.13
N ALA A 33 0.28 -10.23 -5.92
CA ALA A 33 0.85 -11.48 -5.42
C ALA A 33 2.00 -11.23 -4.42
N THR A 34 2.83 -10.20 -4.67
CA THR A 34 3.91 -9.79 -3.76
C THR A 34 3.34 -9.17 -2.48
N ILE A 35 2.31 -8.35 -2.61
CA ILE A 35 1.62 -7.72 -1.46
C ILE A 35 1.01 -8.81 -0.57
N ASN A 36 0.42 -9.86 -1.15
CA ASN A 36 -0.10 -11.02 -0.40
C ASN A 36 0.97 -11.83 0.36
N ASN A 37 2.25 -11.63 0.04
CA ASN A 37 3.38 -12.24 0.75
C ASN A 37 3.95 -11.33 1.84
N PHE A 38 3.33 -10.19 2.11
CA PHE A 38 3.76 -9.32 3.20
C PHE A 38 3.47 -9.97 4.56
N PRO A 39 4.40 -9.84 5.53
CA PRO A 39 4.21 -10.44 6.84
C PRO A 39 3.20 -9.64 7.67
N VAL A 40 2.36 -10.36 8.44
CA VAL A 40 1.33 -9.79 9.33
C VAL A 40 1.89 -8.82 10.39
N SER A 41 3.21 -8.83 10.61
CA SER A 41 3.90 -7.95 11.54
C SER A 41 4.00 -6.50 11.08
N LEU A 42 3.71 -6.21 9.80
CA LEU A 42 3.81 -4.87 9.24
C LEU A 42 2.86 -3.88 9.93
N LEU A 43 3.39 -2.70 10.19
CA LEU A 43 2.68 -1.54 10.73
C LEU A 43 2.56 -0.42 9.68
N SER A 44 3.49 -0.36 8.73
CA SER A 44 3.49 0.68 7.69
C SER A 44 4.01 0.16 6.35
N ILE A 45 3.32 0.57 5.29
CA ILE A 45 3.66 0.28 3.89
C ILE A 45 3.68 1.59 3.10
N ASN A 46 4.73 1.80 2.30
CA ASN A 46 4.75 2.83 1.27
C ASN A 46 4.81 2.20 -0.13
N LEU A 47 3.76 2.41 -0.92
CA LEU A 47 3.58 2.02 -2.32
C LEU A 47 3.43 3.24 -3.25
N GLU A 48 3.92 4.41 -2.84
CA GLU A 48 3.81 5.64 -3.62
C GLU A 48 4.44 5.46 -5.01
N GLY A 49 3.74 5.86 -6.07
CA GLY A 49 4.20 5.71 -7.46
C GLY A 49 4.24 4.28 -7.99
N CYS A 50 3.70 3.29 -7.27
CA CYS A 50 3.55 1.92 -7.74
C CYS A 50 2.37 1.82 -8.72
N ASN A 51 2.59 2.09 -10.00
CA ASN A 51 1.51 2.20 -10.99
C ASN A 51 0.98 0.87 -11.56
N GLN A 52 1.58 -0.26 -11.18
CA GLN A 52 1.16 -1.59 -11.65
C GLN A 52 0.11 -2.26 -10.75
N ILE A 53 -0.22 -1.64 -9.61
CA ILE A 53 -1.23 -2.13 -8.68
C ILE A 53 -2.52 -1.32 -8.87
N ALA A 54 -3.50 -1.90 -9.57
CA ALA A 54 -4.83 -1.30 -9.69
C ALA A 54 -5.76 -1.76 -8.56
N THR A 55 -5.66 -3.03 -8.17
CA THR A 55 -6.53 -3.67 -7.19
C THR A 55 -5.73 -4.63 -6.33
N PHE A 56 -5.63 -4.42 -5.03
CA PHE A 56 -4.91 -5.35 -4.15
C PHE A 56 -5.65 -5.57 -2.83
N SER A 57 -5.27 -6.64 -2.13
CA SER A 57 -5.84 -7.03 -0.85
C SER A 57 -4.79 -6.97 0.26
N ILE A 58 -5.16 -6.37 1.38
CA ILE A 58 -4.33 -6.29 2.59
C ILE A 58 -5.10 -6.68 3.86
N HIS A 59 -6.27 -7.31 3.76
CA HIS A 59 -7.06 -7.75 4.92
C HIS A 59 -6.23 -8.59 5.91
N HIS A 60 -5.24 -9.34 5.42
CA HIS A 60 -4.40 -10.22 6.23
C HIS A 60 -3.42 -9.44 7.13
N LEU A 61 -3.18 -8.16 6.85
CA LEU A 61 -2.27 -7.30 7.61
C LEU A 61 -3.00 -6.65 8.77
N VAL A 62 -3.51 -7.47 9.68
CA VAL A 62 -4.37 -7.03 10.81
C VAL A 62 -3.70 -6.05 11.78
N ASN A 63 -2.39 -5.84 11.70
CA ASN A 63 -1.66 -4.88 12.52
C ASN A 63 -1.31 -3.58 11.77
N LEU A 64 -1.65 -3.48 10.49
CA LEU A 64 -1.27 -2.35 9.64
C LEU A 64 -1.94 -1.06 10.12
N LYS A 65 -1.14 -0.02 10.34
CA LYS A 65 -1.59 1.29 10.81
C LYS A 65 -1.54 2.36 9.73
N VAL A 66 -0.56 2.28 8.84
CA VAL A 66 -0.31 3.31 7.84
C VAL A 66 -0.09 2.68 6.47
N ILE A 67 -0.77 3.22 5.46
CA ILE A 67 -0.49 2.92 4.06
C ILE A 67 -0.40 4.20 3.24
N SER A 68 0.63 4.30 2.41
CA SER A 68 0.77 5.37 1.42
C SER A 68 0.74 4.77 0.03
N CYS A 69 -0.20 5.20 -0.79
CA CYS A 69 -0.39 4.80 -2.18
C CYS A 69 -0.43 6.01 -3.12
N GLY A 70 0.11 7.16 -2.70
CA GLY A 70 0.07 8.38 -3.51
C GLY A 70 0.65 8.19 -4.91
N TYR A 71 0.13 8.92 -5.90
CA TYR A 71 0.53 8.85 -7.30
C TYR A 71 0.52 7.43 -7.89
N SER A 72 -0.37 6.55 -7.39
CA SER A 72 -0.57 5.20 -7.94
C SER A 72 -1.91 5.09 -8.67
N THR A 73 -2.18 3.92 -9.26
CA THR A 73 -3.38 3.65 -10.07
C THR A 73 -4.50 2.95 -9.31
N ILE A 74 -4.38 2.87 -7.98
CA ILE A 74 -5.30 2.16 -7.10
C ILE A 74 -6.72 2.77 -7.15
N ASN A 75 -7.74 1.94 -6.92
CA ASN A 75 -9.15 2.33 -7.01
C ASN A 75 -9.96 1.91 -5.77
N ASP A 76 -11.26 2.24 -5.77
CA ASP A 76 -12.19 2.02 -4.65
C ASP A 76 -12.25 0.55 -4.19
N ALA A 77 -12.05 -0.41 -5.10
CA ALA A 77 -12.08 -1.83 -4.76
C ALA A 77 -10.96 -2.22 -3.76
N SER A 78 -9.82 -1.54 -3.81
CA SER A 78 -8.70 -1.79 -2.89
C SER A 78 -8.99 -1.27 -1.49
N ILE A 79 -9.62 -0.09 -1.38
CA ILE A 79 -9.85 0.60 -0.09
C ILE A 79 -10.89 -0.15 0.74
N ASN A 80 -11.90 -0.73 0.09
CA ASN A 80 -12.96 -1.49 0.77
C ASN A 80 -12.43 -2.75 1.50
N ASP A 81 -11.21 -3.20 1.20
CA ASP A 81 -10.56 -4.39 1.80
C ASP A 81 -9.52 -4.05 2.88
N PHE A 82 -9.46 -2.79 3.32
CA PHE A 82 -8.48 -2.37 4.31
C PHE A 82 -8.80 -2.90 5.73
N PRO A 83 -7.78 -3.33 6.49
CA PRO A 83 -7.98 -3.87 7.82
C PRO A 83 -8.49 -2.79 8.78
N VAL A 84 -9.34 -3.17 9.73
CA VAL A 84 -9.92 -2.27 10.75
C VAL A 84 -8.90 -1.57 11.64
N SER A 85 -7.66 -2.03 11.65
CA SER A 85 -6.56 -1.44 12.41
C SER A 85 -5.93 -0.23 11.74
N LEU A 86 -6.25 0.05 10.48
CA LEU A 86 -5.68 1.12 9.69
C LEU A 86 -6.13 2.48 10.22
N GLU A 87 -5.14 3.35 10.46
CA GLU A 87 -5.32 4.67 11.08
C GLU A 87 -5.08 5.80 10.07
N LEU A 88 -4.16 5.60 9.12
CA LEU A 88 -3.78 6.61 8.13
C LEU A 88 -3.64 6.02 6.74
N ILE A 89 -4.22 6.72 5.77
CA ILE A 89 -4.13 6.42 4.34
C ILE A 89 -3.69 7.69 3.62
N ASN A 90 -2.61 7.61 2.85
CA ASN A 90 -2.21 8.69 1.95
C ASN A 90 -2.47 8.29 0.49
N LEU A 91 -3.36 9.04 -0.16
CA LEU A 91 -3.82 8.84 -1.54
C LEU A 91 -3.50 10.04 -2.45
N ILE A 92 -2.55 10.90 -2.05
CA ILE A 92 -2.25 12.13 -2.79
C ILE A 92 -1.98 11.86 -4.27
N GLY A 93 -2.63 12.60 -5.17
CA GLY A 93 -2.41 12.47 -6.61
C GLY A 93 -2.97 11.19 -7.26
N CYS A 94 -3.66 10.32 -6.52
CA CYS A 94 -4.45 9.25 -7.12
C CYS A 94 -5.71 9.83 -7.78
N GLN A 95 -6.06 9.30 -8.97
CA GLN A 95 -7.14 9.85 -9.80
C GLN A 95 -8.27 8.85 -10.08
N ASN A 96 -8.13 7.59 -9.64
CA ASN A 96 -9.03 6.48 -9.99
C ASN A 96 -10.04 6.17 -8.87
N PHE A 97 -10.55 7.19 -8.18
CA PHE A 97 -11.53 7.04 -7.10
C PHE A 97 -12.84 7.74 -7.45
N ASP A 98 -13.97 7.12 -7.10
CA ASP A 98 -15.25 7.83 -7.10
C ASP A 98 -15.25 8.93 -6.02
N ILE A 99 -16.04 9.98 -6.27
CA ILE A 99 -16.08 11.29 -5.58
C ILE A 99 -16.23 11.20 -4.04
N GLN A 100 -16.58 10.03 -3.48
CA GLN A 100 -16.70 9.81 -2.03
C GLN A 100 -15.35 9.82 -1.30
N TYR A 101 -14.26 9.39 -1.94
CA TYR A 101 -12.95 9.24 -1.29
C TYR A 101 -11.96 10.36 -1.59
N SER A 102 -12.26 11.24 -2.55
CA SER A 102 -11.42 12.40 -2.88
C SER A 102 -11.28 13.40 -1.72
N THR A 103 -12.22 13.39 -0.76
CA THR A 103 -12.23 14.30 0.41
C THR A 103 -11.29 13.87 1.55
N LEU A 104 -10.82 12.63 1.59
CA LEU A 104 -9.89 12.17 2.63
C LEU A 104 -8.42 12.50 2.33
N GLY A 105 -8.09 12.80 1.07
CA GLY A 105 -6.72 13.12 0.63
C GLY A 105 -6.26 14.57 0.87
N GLU A 106 -7.16 15.44 1.35
CA GLU A 106 -6.90 16.89 1.50
C GLU A 106 -6.40 17.31 2.90
N LEU A 107 -6.23 16.37 3.85
CA LEU A 107 -5.95 16.70 5.26
C LEU A 107 -4.46 16.83 5.66
N GLU A 108 -3.51 16.75 4.72
CA GLU A 108 -2.07 16.91 5.06
C GLU A 108 -1.34 17.82 4.05
N ASN A 109 -1.77 19.08 3.91
CA ASN A 109 -0.95 20.15 3.34
C ASN A 109 -1.03 21.40 4.24
N ASP A 110 -0.35 21.35 5.38
CA ASP A 110 0.13 22.53 6.12
C ASP A 110 1.65 22.43 6.29
#